data_AF-A0A7Y5RX96-F1
#
_entry.id   AF-A0A7Y5RX96-F1
#
_cell.length_a   1.000
_cell.length_b   1.000
_cell.length_c   1.000
_cell.angle_alpha   90.00
_cell.angle_beta   90.00
_cell.angle_gamma   90.00
#
_symmetry.space_group_name_H-M   'P 1'
#
loop_
_entity.id
_entity.type
_entity.pdbx_description
1 polymer ?
#
loop_
_entity_poly.entity_id
_entity_poly.type
_entity_poly.pdbx_seq_one_letter_code
_entity_poly.pdbx_strand_id
1 'polypeptide(L)'
;MEGRKLGGIVLSLLIIGGLFYFKMQRRSDTSDEVRTLMVSLIERMPEYQSEGKVLTQMAGFAHTVAFGEAYTVGYKARRTKLEEQKYFEVFFRSMIEQARDRGKPNLIKPLSELRDSVLAAAEEQENPG
;
A
#
# COMPACT_ATOMS: atom_id res chain seq x y z
N MET A 1 21.67 -18.48 7.94
CA MET A 1 21.43 -17.19 7.27
C MET A 1 20.54 -17.32 6.00
N GLU A 2 19.79 -18.41 5.81
CA GLU A 2 19.08 -18.66 4.52
C GLU A 2 17.55 -18.49 4.60
N GLY A 3 16.92 -18.63 5.77
CA GLY A 3 15.46 -18.48 5.91
C GLY A 3 14.91 -17.05 5.72
N ARG A 4 15.78 -16.02 5.79
CA ARG A 4 15.37 -14.62 5.56
C ARG A 4 15.27 -14.25 4.08
N LYS A 5 15.87 -15.01 3.16
CA LYS A 5 15.85 -14.70 1.71
C LYS A 5 14.56 -15.16 1.01
N LEU A 6 13.97 -16.26 1.49
CA LEU A 6 12.72 -16.79 0.90
C LEU A 6 11.49 -15.92 1.22
N GLY A 7 11.45 -15.27 2.39
CA GLY A 7 10.34 -14.38 2.78
C GLY A 7 10.22 -13.13 1.91
N GLY A 8 11.35 -12.55 1.47
CA GLY A 8 11.34 -11.36 0.62
C GLY A 8 10.82 -11.61 -0.79
N ILE A 9 11.21 -12.73 -1.40
CA ILE A 9 10.82 -13.08 -2.78
C ILE A 9 9.31 -13.31 -2.91
N VAL A 10 8.70 -14.00 -1.92
CA VAL A 10 7.25 -14.24 -1.91
C VAL A 10 6.47 -12.94 -1.75
N LEU A 11 6.96 -12.02 -0.90
CA LEU A 11 6.32 -10.71 -0.70
C LEU A 11 6.37 -9.87 -1.98
N SER A 12 7.52 -9.81 -2.66
CA SER A 12 7.68 -9.09 -3.92
C SER A 12 6.76 -9.64 -5.01
N LEU A 13 6.67 -10.96 -5.18
CA LEU A 13 5.78 -11.59 -6.17
C LEU A 13 4.30 -11.29 -5.90
N LEU A 14 3.90 -11.19 -4.63
CA LEU A 14 2.53 -10.86 -4.25
C LEU A 14 2.22 -9.37 -4.42
N ILE A 15 3.17 -8.49 -4.15
CA ILE A 15 3.05 -7.06 -4.45
C ILE A 15 2.89 -6.88 -5.96
N ILE A 16 3.78 -7.49 -6.75
CA ILE A 16 3.76 -7.39 -8.21
C ILE A 16 2.46 -8.01 -8.77
N GLY A 17 2.09 -9.21 -8.32
CA GLY A 17 0.87 -9.90 -8.76
C GLY A 17 -0.41 -9.15 -8.40
N GLY A 18 -0.48 -8.58 -7.18
CA GLY A 18 -1.61 -7.77 -6.73
C GLY A 18 -1.75 -6.46 -7.51
N LEU A 19 -0.64 -5.76 -7.75
CA LEU A 19 -0.61 -4.56 -8.59
C LEU A 19 -0.95 -4.87 -10.06
N PHE A 20 -0.48 -5.99 -10.59
CA PHE A 20 -0.77 -6.42 -11.97
C PHE A 20 -2.26 -6.77 -12.14
N TYR A 21 -2.84 -7.52 -11.21
CA TYR A 21 -4.27 -7.83 -11.17
C TYR A 21 -5.12 -6.55 -11.16
N PHE A 22 -4.73 -5.60 -10.31
CA PHE A 22 -5.38 -4.30 -10.20
C PHE A 22 -5.36 -3.50 -11.51
N LYS A 23 -4.21 -3.45 -12.20
CA LYS A 23 -4.05 -2.75 -13.49
C LYS A 23 -4.94 -3.34 -14.59
N MET A 24 -5.23 -4.64 -14.54
CA MET A 24 -6.06 -5.35 -15.52
C MET A 24 -7.57 -5.12 -15.30
N GLN A 25 -8.01 -4.80 -14.09
CA GLN A 25 -9.42 -4.59 -13.71
C GLN A 25 -9.90 -3.12 -13.73
N ARG A 26 -9.31 -2.24 -14.57
CA ARG A 26 -9.63 -0.79 -14.71
C ARG A 26 -11.09 -0.38 -15.06
N ARG A 27 -12.12 -1.14 -14.70
CA ARG A 27 -13.55 -0.81 -14.81
C ARG A 27 -14.17 -0.70 -13.40
N SER A 28 -14.33 0.54 -12.94
CA SER A 28 -15.29 0.99 -11.91
C SER A 28 -15.09 0.66 -10.42
N ASP A 29 -14.48 -0.45 -10.01
CA ASP A 29 -14.46 -0.88 -8.58
C ASP A 29 -13.09 -0.71 -7.86
N THR A 30 -12.29 0.24 -8.34
CA THR A 30 -10.86 0.37 -7.97
C THR A 30 -10.59 0.74 -6.51
N SER A 31 -11.51 1.39 -5.78
CA SER A 31 -11.23 1.84 -4.39
C SER A 31 -11.10 0.66 -3.42
N ASP A 32 -12.06 -0.24 -3.43
CA ASP A 32 -12.12 -1.36 -2.50
C ASP A 32 -11.05 -2.41 -2.80
N GLU A 33 -10.68 -2.56 -4.07
CA GLU A 33 -9.58 -3.43 -4.49
C GLU A 33 -8.22 -2.92 -3.99
N VAL A 34 -7.91 -1.63 -4.13
CA VAL A 34 -6.65 -1.07 -3.58
C VAL A 34 -6.65 -1.16 -2.06
N ARG A 35 -7.78 -0.86 -1.42
CA ARG A 35 -7.91 -1.02 0.03
C ARG A 35 -7.58 -2.45 0.45
N THR A 36 -8.17 -3.43 -0.22
CA THR A 36 -7.98 -4.85 0.07
C THR A 36 -6.53 -5.26 -0.13
N LEU A 37 -5.90 -4.81 -1.23
CA LEU A 37 -4.48 -5.05 -1.48
C LEU A 37 -3.62 -4.47 -0.35
N MET A 38 -3.79 -3.19 -0.01
CA MET A 38 -2.99 -2.55 1.03
C MET A 38 -3.17 -3.18 2.39
N VAL A 39 -4.40 -3.49 2.79
CA VAL A 39 -4.67 -4.20 4.04
C VAL A 39 -3.98 -5.56 4.04
N SER A 40 -4.07 -6.33 2.94
CA SER A 40 -3.41 -7.63 2.84
C SER A 40 -1.87 -7.56 2.93
N LEU A 41 -1.26 -6.47 2.46
CA LEU A 41 0.18 -6.24 2.61
C LEU A 41 0.55 -5.92 4.06
N ILE A 42 -0.26 -5.11 4.74
CA ILE A 42 -0.08 -4.80 6.16
C ILE A 42 -0.27 -6.05 7.04
N GLU A 43 -1.26 -6.89 6.72
CA GLU A 43 -1.53 -8.16 7.44
C GLU A 43 -0.37 -9.15 7.40
N ARG A 44 0.51 -9.03 6.40
CA ARG A 44 1.69 -9.90 6.23
C ARG A 44 2.92 -9.37 6.94
N MET A 45 2.89 -8.15 7.46
CA MET A 45 3.99 -7.63 8.27
C MET A 45 4.14 -8.49 9.54
N PRO A 46 5.37 -8.84 9.95
CA PRO A 46 5.59 -9.56 11.21
C PRO A 46 4.93 -8.88 12.42
N GLU A 47 4.92 -7.54 12.42
CA GLU A 47 4.34 -6.69 13.46
C GLU A 47 2.82 -6.82 13.55
N TYR A 48 2.16 -7.35 12.51
CA TYR A 48 0.72 -7.58 12.53
C TYR A 48 0.29 -8.61 13.59
N GLN A 49 1.17 -9.55 13.93
CA GLN A 49 0.86 -10.55 14.96
C GLN A 49 0.66 -9.93 16.35
N SER A 50 1.39 -8.86 16.67
CA SER A 50 1.30 -8.19 17.97
C SER A 50 0.43 -6.93 17.93
N GLU A 51 0.34 -6.24 16.80
CA GLU A 51 -0.32 -4.93 16.66
C GLU A 51 -1.49 -4.94 15.66
N GLY A 52 -2.00 -6.11 15.27
CA GLY A 52 -2.91 -6.28 14.13
C GLY A 52 -4.17 -5.39 14.17
N LYS A 53 -4.82 -5.26 15.35
CA LYS A 53 -5.98 -4.36 15.50
C LYS A 53 -5.61 -2.89 15.27
N VAL A 54 -4.44 -2.46 15.76
CA VAL A 54 -3.94 -1.09 15.60
C VAL A 54 -3.57 -0.83 14.15
N LEU A 55 -2.84 -1.75 13.52
CA LEU A 55 -2.45 -1.67 12.11
C LEU A 55 -3.65 -1.67 11.16
N THR A 56 -4.68 -2.48 11.44
CA THR A 56 -5.94 -2.49 10.66
C THR A 56 -6.65 -1.14 10.72
N GLN A 57 -6.75 -0.55 11.91
CA GLN A 57 -7.36 0.77 12.08
C GLN A 57 -6.56 1.86 11.37
N MET A 58 -5.24 1.82 11.51
CA MET A 58 -4.35 2.76 10.84
C MET A 58 -4.45 2.66 9.32
N ALA A 59 -4.48 1.45 8.77
CA ALA A 59 -4.66 1.19 7.34
C ALA A 59 -6.01 1.69 6.82
N GLY A 60 -7.09 1.54 7.61
CA GLY A 60 -8.40 2.09 7.25
C GLY A 60 -8.42 3.62 7.15
N PHE A 61 -7.80 4.32 8.12
CA PHE A 61 -7.66 5.77 8.07
C PHE A 61 -6.74 6.21 6.91
N ALA A 62 -5.58 5.57 6.78
CA ALA A 62 -4.61 5.87 5.75
C ALA A 62 -5.19 5.69 4.34
N HIS A 63 -6.00 4.66 4.11
CA HIS A 63 -6.73 4.47 2.86
C HIS A 63 -7.64 5.66 2.55
N THR A 64 -8.41 6.14 3.53
CA THR A 64 -9.33 7.27 3.35
C THR A 64 -8.58 8.54 2.94
N VAL A 65 -7.46 8.84 3.61
CA VAL A 65 -6.60 10.00 3.29
C VAL A 65 -5.96 9.85 1.92
N ALA A 66 -5.35 8.69 1.65
CA ALA A 66 -4.69 8.40 0.39
C ALA A 66 -5.65 8.46 -0.80
N PHE A 67 -6.86 7.93 -0.64
CA PHE A 67 -7.87 7.98 -1.68
C PHE A 67 -8.30 9.42 -1.97
N GLY A 68 -8.56 10.24 -0.95
CA GLY A 68 -8.92 11.66 -1.13
C GLY A 68 -7.82 12.48 -1.84
N GLU A 69 -6.56 12.16 -1.60
CA GLU A 69 -5.40 12.84 -2.20
C GLU A 69 -5.07 12.34 -3.61
N ALA A 70 -5.18 11.04 -3.84
CA ALA A 70 -4.77 10.41 -5.11
C ALA A 70 -5.87 10.38 -6.17
N TYR A 71 -7.12 10.63 -5.80
CA TYR A 71 -8.20 10.83 -6.75
C TYR A 71 -8.19 12.28 -7.26
N THR A 72 -7.73 12.48 -8.49
CA THR A 72 -7.95 13.75 -9.20
C THR A 72 -9.36 13.74 -9.81
N VAL A 73 -10.26 14.57 -9.28
CA VAL A 73 -11.57 14.80 -9.88
C VAL A 73 -11.37 15.58 -11.17
N GLY A 74 -11.32 14.87 -12.31
CA GLY A 74 -11.35 15.49 -13.62
C GLY A 74 -12.69 16.20 -13.86
N TYR A 75 -12.67 17.53 -13.94
CA TYR A 75 -13.74 18.33 -14.53
C TYR A 75 -14.08 17.73 -15.91
N LYS A 76 -15.31 17.20 -16.08
CA LYS A 76 -15.81 16.39 -17.20
C LYS A 76 -15.62 14.87 -17.05
N ALA A 77 -16.39 14.28 -16.14
CA ALA A 77 -17.18 13.04 -16.27
C ALA A 77 -16.68 11.81 -17.09
N ARG A 78 -15.43 11.69 -17.54
CA ARG A 78 -15.03 10.57 -18.42
C ARG A 78 -13.71 9.87 -18.15
N ARG A 79 -12.79 10.36 -17.31
CA ARG A 79 -11.63 9.57 -16.82
C ARG A 79 -11.16 10.07 -15.46
N THR A 80 -11.77 9.60 -14.38
CA THR A 80 -11.11 9.59 -13.07
C THR A 80 -9.95 8.60 -13.15
N LYS A 81 -8.72 9.09 -12.95
CA LYS A 81 -7.53 8.22 -12.92
C LYS A 81 -6.96 8.30 -11.53
N LEU A 82 -6.94 7.17 -10.83
CA LEU A 82 -6.22 7.04 -9.58
C LEU A 82 -4.72 7.23 -9.87
N GLU A 83 -4.08 8.19 -9.20
CA GLU A 83 -2.63 8.32 -9.20
C GLU A 83 -2.04 7.29 -8.23
N GLU A 84 -1.77 6.08 -8.71
CA GLU A 84 -1.36 4.92 -7.88
C GLU A 84 -0.13 5.22 -7.02
N GLN A 85 0.92 5.84 -7.59
CA GLN A 85 2.12 6.21 -6.85
C GLN A 85 1.82 7.20 -5.72
N LYS A 86 1.01 8.24 -6.01
CA LYS A 86 0.56 9.22 -5.01
C LYS A 86 -0.27 8.55 -3.91
N TYR A 87 -1.15 7.61 -4.29
CA TYR A 87 -1.92 6.83 -3.33
C TYR A 87 -1.00 6.07 -2.37
N PHE A 88 -0.02 5.31 -2.87
CA PHE A 88 0.87 4.54 -2.01
C PHE A 88 1.70 5.44 -1.10
N GLU A 89 2.25 6.53 -1.65
CA GLU A 89 3.04 7.49 -0.86
C GLU A 89 2.22 8.06 0.30
N VAL A 90 1.02 8.57 0.01
CA VAL A 90 0.14 9.18 1.03
C VAL A 90 -0.32 8.13 2.05
N PHE A 91 -0.64 6.92 1.61
CA PHE A 91 -1.05 5.82 2.48
C PHE A 91 0.03 5.52 3.52
N PHE A 92 1.26 5.26 3.08
CA PHE A 92 2.34 4.91 4.00
C PHE A 92 2.79 6.10 4.85
N ARG A 93 2.79 7.32 4.29
CA ARG A 93 3.05 8.54 5.07
C ARG A 93 2.05 8.67 6.22
N SER A 94 0.76 8.52 5.95
CA SER A 94 -0.29 8.57 6.97
C SER A 94 -0.13 7.47 8.03
N MET A 95 0.23 6.24 7.64
CA MET A 95 0.49 5.18 8.62
C MET A 95 1.72 5.47 9.50
N ILE A 96 2.80 6.00 8.94
CA ILE A 96 4.01 6.34 9.68
C ILE A 96 3.75 7.49 10.67
N GLU A 97 2.99 8.50 10.25
CA GLU A 97 2.55 9.60 11.13
C GLU A 97 1.70 9.07 12.28
N GLN A 98 0.68 8.24 11.99
CA GLN A 98 -0.13 7.61 13.02
C GLN A 98 0.70 6.74 13.98
N ALA A 99 1.74 6.04 13.50
CA ALA A 99 2.64 5.28 14.35
C ALA A 99 3.44 6.18 15.31
N ARG A 100 3.89 7.36 14.84
CA ARG A 100 4.56 8.36 15.68
C ARG A 100 3.62 8.91 16.75
N ASP A 101 2.43 9.33 16.34
CA ASP A 101 1.44 9.96 17.24
C ASP A 101 0.94 9.00 18.32
N ARG A 102 0.89 7.71 18.01
CA ARG A 102 0.49 6.65 18.95
C ARG A 102 1.64 6.11 19.81
N GLY A 103 2.86 6.67 19.68
CA GLY A 103 4.02 6.21 20.44
C GLY A 103 4.44 4.78 20.08
N LYS A 104 4.30 4.38 18.81
CA LYS A 104 4.65 3.06 18.27
C LYS A 104 5.88 3.15 17.34
N PRO A 105 7.07 3.53 17.85
CA PRO A 105 8.26 3.70 17.02
C PRO A 105 8.73 2.38 16.38
N ASN A 106 8.37 1.24 16.97
CA ASN A 106 8.63 -0.09 16.44
C ASN A 106 7.95 -0.36 15.08
N LEU A 107 6.89 0.38 14.74
CA LEU A 107 6.18 0.23 13.46
C LEU A 107 6.77 1.11 12.34
N ILE A 108 7.51 2.17 12.68
CA ILE A 108 7.98 3.18 11.70
C ILE A 108 8.90 2.55 10.65
N LYS A 109 9.92 1.82 11.10
CA LYS A 109 10.89 1.21 10.19
C LYS A 109 10.24 0.15 9.28
N PRO A 110 9.49 -0.85 9.80
CA PRO A 110 8.78 -1.82 8.97
C PRO A 110 7.84 -1.19 7.93
N LEU A 111 7.08 -0.15 8.32
CA LEU A 111 6.20 0.56 7.40
C LEU A 111 6.97 1.32 6.31
N SER A 112 8.17 1.84 6.63
CA SER A 112 9.02 2.54 5.66
C SER A 112 9.64 1.56 4.66
N GLU A 113 10.11 0.40 5.13
CA GLU A 113 10.64 -0.68 4.26
C GLU A 113 9.55 -1.24 3.33
N LEU A 114 8.33 -1.41 3.84
CA LEU A 114 7.19 -1.84 3.04
C LEU A 114 6.80 -0.77 1.99
N ARG A 115 6.80 0.51 2.37
CA ARG A 115 6.57 1.63 1.44
C ARG A 115 7.55 1.57 0.28
N ASP A 116 8.85 1.50 0.57
CA ASP A 116 9.90 1.54 -0.44
C ASP A 116 9.78 0.33 -1.39
N SER A 117 9.43 -0.85 -0.85
CA SER A 117 9.18 -2.06 -1.64
C SER A 117 7.98 -1.93 -2.57
N VAL A 118 6.88 -1.33 -2.09
CA VAL A 118 5.66 -1.13 -2.89
C VAL A 118 5.89 -0.08 -3.99
N LEU A 119 6.57 1.03 -3.67
CA LEU A 119 6.86 2.08 -4.64
C LEU A 119 7.82 1.59 -5.74
N ALA A 120 8.86 0.84 -5.37
CA ALA A 120 9.77 0.22 -6.35
C ALA A 120 9.02 -0.75 -7.28
N ALA A 121 8.17 -1.62 -6.72
CA ALA A 121 7.37 -2.56 -7.51
C ALA A 121 6.36 -1.85 -8.44
N ALA A 122 5.81 -0.71 -8.02
CA ALA A 122 4.94 0.11 -8.86
C ALA A 122 5.72 0.76 -10.03
N GLU A 123 6.92 1.28 -9.77
CA GLU A 123 7.79 1.90 -10.79
C GLU A 123 8.25 0.89 -11.85
N GLU A 124 8.64 -0.33 -11.44
CA GLU A 124 8.99 -1.43 -12.35
C GLU A 124 7.84 -1.81 -13.29
N GLN A 125 6.58 -1.65 -12.87
CA GLN A 125 5.41 -1.94 -13.71
C GLN A 125 5.04 -0.80 -14.68
N GLU A 126 5.47 0.42 -14.41
CA GLU A 126 5.29 1.55 -15.32
C GLU A 126 6.35 1.58 -16.42
N ASN A 127 7.56 1.07 -16.13
CA ASN A 127 8.66 0.93 -17.07
C ASN A 127 9.09 -0.54 -17.25
N PRO A 128 8.25 -1.41 -17.85
CA PRO A 128 8.71 -2.73 -18.27
C PRO A 128 9.71 -2.52 -19.41
N GLY A 129 10.99 -2.78 -19.16
CA GLY A 129 12.03 -2.74 -20.19
C GLY A 129 11.72 -3.63 -21.39
#